data_AF-I7JNA5-F1
#
_entry.id   AF-I7JNA5-F1
#
_cell.length_a   1.000
_cell.length_b   1.000
_cell.length_c   1.000
_cell.angle_alpha   90.00
_cell.angle_beta   90.00
_cell.angle_gamma   90.00
#
_symmetry.space_group_name_H-M   'P 1'
#
loop_
_entity.id
_entity.type
_entity.pdbx_description
1 polymer ?
#
loop_
_entity_poly.entity_id
_entity_poly.type
_entity_poly.pdbx_seq_one_letter_code
_entity_poly.pdbx_strand_id
1 'polypeptide(L)'
;MIYGPMNTNDIDKKSLENAKNLFLSGKINQIEVGTLLGLKEIHRELFSGLYEFAGEIRTKNISKGNFRFANSLYLKEALSAIEKMPESSFEEIVAKYVEMNIAHPFMEGNGRSTRIRLDMILKERIRKVVDWEKINKFDYLQAMERSPINDLELRTLLGNNLTDRIEDRELIFKGIEQSYFYEGYDARK
;
A
#
# COMPACT_ATOMS: atom_id res chain seq x y z
N MET A 1 -23.17 24.53 7.81
CA MET A 1 -21.72 24.83 7.67
C MET A 1 -21.20 23.97 6.55
N ILE A 2 -20.88 24.59 5.41
CA ILE A 2 -20.30 23.92 4.24
C ILE A 2 -18.80 23.94 4.48
N TYR A 3 -18.21 22.81 4.88
CA TYR A 3 -16.76 22.68 4.94
C TYR A 3 -16.23 22.84 3.52
N GLY A 4 -15.31 23.78 3.29
CA GLY A 4 -14.59 23.91 2.03
C GLY A 4 -13.79 22.62 1.70
N PRO A 5 -13.28 22.48 0.47
CA PRO A 5 -12.50 21.31 0.10
C PRO A 5 -11.30 21.16 1.05
N MET A 6 -11.18 19.98 1.66
CA MET A 6 -10.12 19.65 2.61
C MET A 6 -8.78 19.68 1.88
N ASN A 7 -7.75 20.31 2.45
CA ASN A 7 -6.43 20.31 1.84
C ASN A 7 -5.76 18.92 1.98
N THR A 8 -4.76 18.63 1.16
CA THR A 8 -4.09 17.32 1.13
C THR A 8 -3.52 16.91 2.48
N ASN A 9 -2.95 17.85 3.24
CA ASN A 9 -2.35 17.58 4.54
C ASN A 9 -3.40 17.12 5.57
N ASP A 10 -4.57 17.76 5.57
CA ASP A 10 -5.70 17.39 6.44
C ASP A 10 -6.28 16.02 6.05
N ILE A 11 -6.33 15.71 4.75
CA ILE A 11 -6.72 14.37 4.25
C ILE A 11 -5.73 13.32 4.75
N ASP A 12 -4.43 13.54 4.57
CA ASP A 12 -3.40 12.59 4.97
C ASP A 12 -3.37 12.36 6.48
N LYS A 13 -3.55 13.42 7.27
CA LYS A 13 -3.68 13.34 8.73
C LYS A 13 -4.84 12.43 9.14
N LYS A 14 -6.04 12.69 8.63
CA LYS A 14 -7.23 11.89 8.96
C LYS A 14 -7.10 10.46 8.46
N SER A 15 -6.52 10.27 7.27
CA SER A 15 -6.30 8.93 6.72
C SER A 15 -5.30 8.13 7.55
N LEU A 16 -4.25 8.76 8.08
CA LEU A 16 -3.31 8.12 9.02
C LEU A 16 -4.01 7.70 10.32
N GLU A 17 -4.90 8.53 10.86
CA GLU A 17 -5.74 8.17 12.01
C GLU A 17 -6.66 6.98 11.68
N ASN A 18 -7.30 6.98 10.50
CA ASN A 18 -8.11 5.86 10.02
C ASN A 18 -7.29 4.57 9.90
N ALA A 19 -6.07 4.64 9.36
CA ALA A 19 -5.17 3.51 9.25
C ALA A 19 -4.82 2.94 10.63
N LYS A 20 -4.49 3.79 11.62
CA LYS A 20 -4.26 3.33 13.00
C LYS A 20 -5.51 2.67 13.60
N ASN A 21 -6.69 3.27 13.38
CA ASN A 21 -7.97 2.73 13.85
C ASN A 21 -8.33 1.38 13.22
N LEU A 22 -7.98 1.15 11.95
CA LEU A 22 -8.16 -0.14 11.26
C LEU A 22 -7.45 -1.29 12.00
N PHE A 23 -6.24 -1.04 12.51
CA PHE A 23 -5.50 -2.02 13.33
C PHE A 23 -6.04 -2.08 14.77
N LEU A 24 -6.30 -0.94 15.41
CA LEU A 24 -6.81 -0.89 16.80
C LEU A 24 -8.15 -1.61 16.98
N SER A 25 -9.05 -1.47 16.01
CA SER A 25 -10.38 -2.11 16.04
C SER A 25 -10.35 -3.60 15.71
N GLY A 26 -9.22 -4.12 15.21
CA GLY A 26 -9.11 -5.50 14.73
C GLY A 26 -9.82 -5.77 13.41
N LYS A 27 -10.47 -4.77 12.79
CA LYS A 27 -11.11 -4.88 11.47
C LYS A 27 -10.14 -5.37 10.39
N ILE A 28 -8.85 -5.04 10.50
CA ILE A 28 -7.81 -5.53 9.58
C ILE A 28 -7.81 -7.07 9.46
N ASN A 29 -8.16 -7.79 10.52
CA ASN A 29 -8.19 -9.25 10.54
C ASN A 29 -9.42 -9.85 9.83
N GLN A 30 -10.37 -9.02 9.40
CA GLN A 30 -11.57 -9.42 8.68
C GLN A 30 -11.45 -9.17 7.17
N ILE A 31 -10.44 -8.41 6.75
CA ILE A 31 -10.19 -8.07 5.36
C ILE A 31 -9.54 -9.28 4.65
N GLU A 32 -10.02 -9.57 3.45
CA GLU A 32 -9.50 -10.68 2.64
C GLU A 32 -8.03 -10.45 2.24
N VAL A 33 -7.18 -11.46 2.49
CA VAL A 33 -5.74 -11.37 2.23
C VAL A 33 -5.43 -11.72 0.77
N GLY A 34 -4.62 -10.90 0.11
CA GLY A 34 -4.09 -11.21 -1.22
C GLY A 34 -5.01 -10.88 -2.39
N THR A 35 -6.25 -10.42 -2.14
CA THR A 35 -7.25 -10.17 -3.18
C THR A 35 -7.36 -8.70 -3.58
N LEU A 36 -8.03 -8.45 -4.70
CA LEU A 36 -8.42 -7.10 -5.11
C LEU A 36 -9.50 -6.55 -4.17
N LEU A 37 -10.43 -7.39 -3.72
CA LEU A 37 -11.48 -7.00 -2.79
C LEU A 37 -10.87 -6.47 -1.48
N GLY A 38 -9.92 -7.21 -0.89
CA GLY A 38 -9.22 -6.77 0.30
C GLY A 38 -8.46 -5.45 0.09
N LEU A 39 -7.82 -5.26 -1.06
CA LEU A 39 -7.17 -3.97 -1.40
C LEU A 39 -8.17 -2.80 -1.45
N LYS A 40 -9.34 -3.01 -2.07
CA LYS A 40 -10.41 -2.01 -2.14
C LYS A 40 -10.95 -1.69 -0.75
N GLU A 41 -11.07 -2.70 0.13
CA GLU A 41 -11.52 -2.52 1.52
C GLU A 41 -10.52 -1.73 2.35
N ILE A 42 -9.22 -2.05 2.28
CA ILE A 42 -8.15 -1.26 2.90
C ILE A 42 -8.26 0.19 2.42
N HIS A 43 -8.30 0.40 1.10
CA HIS A 43 -8.39 1.75 0.55
C HIS A 43 -9.66 2.48 1.01
N ARG A 44 -10.80 1.78 1.14
CA ARG A 44 -12.04 2.37 1.64
C ARG A 44 -11.94 2.75 3.11
N GLU A 45 -11.43 1.89 3.98
CA GLU A 45 -11.25 2.18 5.41
C GLU A 45 -10.28 3.36 5.61
N LEU A 46 -9.24 3.48 4.77
CA LEU A 46 -8.28 4.58 4.84
C LEU A 46 -8.88 5.93 4.40
N PHE A 47 -9.69 5.95 3.34
CA PHE A 47 -10.04 7.17 2.62
C PHE A 47 -11.55 7.50 2.53
N SER A 48 -12.43 6.69 3.13
CA SER A 48 -13.87 6.97 3.14
C SER A 48 -14.16 8.31 3.82
N GLY A 49 -14.99 9.13 3.19
CA GLY A 49 -15.26 10.51 3.63
C GLY A 49 -14.13 11.51 3.38
N LEU A 50 -13.01 11.07 2.80
CA LEU A 50 -11.87 11.92 2.41
C LEU A 50 -11.72 12.01 0.89
N TYR A 51 -11.90 10.89 0.17
CA TYR A 51 -11.98 10.84 -1.29
C TYR A 51 -13.34 10.29 -1.75
N GLU A 52 -13.92 10.89 -2.78
CA GLU A 52 -15.17 10.40 -3.40
C GLU A 52 -15.00 9.02 -4.04
N PHE A 53 -13.78 8.66 -4.43
CA PHE A 53 -13.41 7.40 -5.06
C PHE A 53 -12.83 6.37 -4.06
N ALA A 54 -13.10 6.53 -2.76
CA ALA A 54 -12.54 5.63 -1.74
C ALA A 54 -12.97 4.16 -1.98
N GLY A 55 -12.02 3.35 -2.44
CA GLY A 55 -12.23 1.93 -2.75
C GLY A 55 -12.68 1.69 -4.19
N GLU A 56 -12.73 2.72 -5.04
CA GLU A 56 -13.18 2.61 -6.43
C GLU A 56 -12.01 2.54 -7.41
N ILE A 57 -12.10 1.59 -8.35
CA ILE A 57 -11.08 1.42 -9.40
C ILE A 57 -11.17 2.60 -10.36
N ARG A 58 -10.02 3.22 -10.66
CA ARG A 58 -9.97 4.39 -11.53
C ARG A 58 -10.38 4.06 -12.95
N THR A 59 -11.02 5.04 -13.60
CA THR A 59 -11.37 4.99 -15.03
C THR A 59 -10.46 5.87 -15.89
N LYS A 60 -9.61 6.69 -15.25
CA LYS A 60 -8.65 7.58 -15.91
C LYS A 60 -7.24 7.01 -15.88
N ASN A 61 -6.44 7.38 -16.87
CA ASN A 61 -5.00 7.12 -16.85
C ASN A 61 -4.30 8.10 -15.90
N ILE A 62 -3.26 7.60 -15.24
CA ILE A 62 -2.43 8.37 -14.30
C ILE A 62 -0.96 8.06 -14.53
N SER A 63 -0.11 9.00 -14.15
CA SER A 63 1.35 8.91 -14.25
C SER A 63 1.99 9.64 -13.08
N LYS A 64 3.18 9.22 -12.69
CA LYS A 64 4.02 9.90 -11.71
C LYS A 64 5.42 10.09 -12.31
N GLY A 65 5.85 11.35 -12.45
CA GLY A 65 7.03 11.68 -13.24
C GLY A 65 6.89 11.15 -14.68
N ASN A 66 7.89 10.41 -15.14
CA ASN A 66 7.91 9.80 -16.49
C ASN A 66 7.28 8.40 -16.52
N PHE A 67 6.83 7.86 -15.39
CA PHE A 67 6.23 6.54 -15.31
C PHE A 67 4.71 6.60 -15.49
N ARG A 68 4.19 5.87 -16.47
CA ARG A 68 2.75 5.69 -16.68
C ARG A 68 2.32 4.35 -16.10
N PHE A 69 1.36 4.38 -15.18
CA PHE A 69 0.75 3.17 -14.62
C PHE A 69 -0.13 2.45 -15.66
N ALA A 70 -0.62 1.25 -15.33
CA ALA A 70 -1.42 0.45 -16.26
C ALA A 70 -2.57 1.24 -16.91
N ASN A 71 -2.84 1.03 -18.19
CA ASN A 71 -3.90 1.75 -18.89
C ASN A 71 -5.27 1.38 -18.29
N SER A 72 -6.09 2.37 -17.96
CA SER A 72 -7.43 2.15 -17.38
C SER A 72 -8.34 1.30 -18.27
N LEU A 73 -8.10 1.28 -19.59
CA LEU A 73 -8.84 0.46 -20.56
C LEU A 73 -8.75 -1.05 -20.28
N TYR A 74 -7.60 -1.52 -19.77
CA TYR A 74 -7.34 -2.95 -19.52
C TYR A 74 -7.02 -3.24 -18.04
N LEU A 75 -7.30 -2.27 -17.17
CA LEU A 75 -6.91 -2.34 -15.76
C LEU A 75 -7.64 -3.46 -15.03
N LYS A 76 -8.92 -3.71 -15.35
CA LYS A 76 -9.70 -4.77 -14.69
C LYS A 76 -9.14 -6.15 -15.00
N GLU A 77 -8.77 -6.37 -16.25
CA GLU A 77 -8.17 -7.60 -16.74
C GLU A 77 -6.79 -7.81 -16.11
N ALA A 78 -5.96 -6.75 -16.06
CA ALA A 78 -4.67 -6.78 -15.39
C ALA A 78 -4.81 -7.14 -13.90
N LEU A 79 -5.73 -6.51 -13.17
CA LEU A 79 -5.96 -6.82 -11.76
C LEU A 79 -6.42 -8.26 -11.54
N SER A 80 -7.28 -8.80 -12.42
CA SER A 80 -7.71 -10.21 -12.36
C SER A 80 -6.54 -11.18 -12.58
N ALA A 81 -5.58 -10.83 -13.44
CA ALA A 81 -4.36 -11.62 -13.63
C ALA A 81 -3.44 -11.54 -12.41
N ILE A 82 -3.23 -10.33 -11.86
CA ILE A 82 -2.38 -10.11 -10.68
C ILE A 82 -2.91 -10.86 -9.47
N GLU A 83 -4.22 -10.88 -9.27
CA GLU A 83 -4.86 -11.60 -8.16
C GLU A 83 -4.53 -13.10 -8.14
N LYS A 84 -4.37 -13.71 -9.32
CA LYS A 84 -4.03 -15.13 -9.51
C LYS A 84 -2.54 -15.43 -9.36
N MET A 85 -1.68 -14.41 -9.24
CA MET A 85 -0.24 -14.63 -9.02
C MET A 85 -0.01 -15.39 -7.71
N PRO A 86 0.99 -16.29 -7.67
CA PRO A 86 1.28 -17.09 -6.51
C PRO A 86 1.80 -16.24 -5.33
N GLU A 87 1.70 -16.80 -4.13
CA GLU A 87 2.11 -16.16 -2.87
C GLU A 87 2.84 -17.18 -1.96
N SER A 88 3.52 -18.17 -2.55
CA SER A 88 4.11 -19.30 -1.81
C SER A 88 5.51 -19.02 -1.27
N SER A 89 6.17 -17.97 -1.76
CA SER A 89 7.49 -17.52 -1.33
C SER A 89 7.55 -16.00 -1.18
N PHE A 90 8.58 -15.51 -0.49
CA PHE A 90 8.84 -14.08 -0.38
C PHE A 90 9.01 -13.43 -1.76
N GLU A 91 9.75 -14.09 -2.66
CA GLU A 91 10.01 -13.64 -4.01
C GLU A 91 8.70 -13.48 -4.82
N GLU A 92 7.82 -14.47 -4.75
CA GLU A 92 6.51 -14.41 -5.43
C GLU A 92 5.61 -13.31 -4.85
N ILE A 93 5.60 -13.14 -3.53
CA ILE A 93 4.84 -12.08 -2.86
C ILE A 93 5.34 -10.69 -3.29
N VAL A 94 6.66 -10.50 -3.36
CA VAL A 94 7.24 -9.23 -3.83
C VAL A 94 6.95 -9.01 -5.32
N ALA A 95 7.06 -10.03 -6.17
CA ALA A 95 6.68 -9.93 -7.58
C ALA A 95 5.20 -9.53 -7.74
N LYS A 96 4.29 -10.15 -6.98
CA LYS A 96 2.86 -9.79 -6.94
C LYS A 96 2.63 -8.36 -6.46
N TYR A 97 3.44 -7.89 -5.52
CA TYR A 97 3.40 -6.52 -5.02
C TYR A 97 3.86 -5.50 -6.07
N VAL A 98 4.93 -5.81 -6.81
CA VAL A 98 5.43 -4.98 -7.92
C VAL A 98 4.36 -4.81 -8.99
N GLU A 99 3.74 -5.92 -9.43
CA GLU A 99 2.67 -5.86 -10.43
C GLU A 99 1.46 -5.05 -9.95
N MET A 100 1.06 -5.20 -8.68
CA MET A 100 -0.01 -4.39 -8.10
C MET A 100 0.35 -2.89 -8.05
N ASN A 101 1.61 -2.55 -7.77
CA ASN A 101 2.08 -1.17 -7.79
C ASN A 101 2.07 -0.58 -9.22
N ILE A 102 2.41 -1.37 -10.23
CA ILE A 102 2.32 -0.99 -11.65
C ILE A 102 0.85 -0.79 -12.07
N ALA A 103 -0.06 -1.65 -11.61
CA ALA A 103 -1.48 -1.53 -11.86
C ALA A 103 -2.05 -0.21 -11.30
N HIS A 104 -1.67 0.13 -10.07
CA HIS A 104 -2.01 1.39 -9.40
C HIS A 104 -3.52 1.69 -9.50
N PRO A 105 -4.38 0.84 -8.91
CA PRO A 105 -5.79 0.76 -9.27
C PRO A 105 -6.66 1.96 -8.88
N PHE A 106 -6.20 2.84 -7.99
CA PHE A 106 -6.97 3.98 -7.48
C PHE A 106 -6.45 5.31 -8.04
N MET A 107 -7.26 6.37 -7.97
CA MET A 107 -6.82 7.71 -8.39
C MET A 107 -5.71 8.28 -7.49
N GLU A 108 -5.77 8.00 -6.19
CA GLU A 108 -4.77 8.37 -5.18
C GLU A 108 -4.69 7.28 -4.09
N GLY A 109 -3.70 7.34 -3.21
CA GLY A 109 -3.65 6.47 -2.02
C GLY A 109 -3.11 5.05 -2.23
N ASN A 110 -2.74 4.69 -3.46
CA ASN A 110 -2.26 3.35 -3.85
C ASN A 110 -1.07 2.86 -3.03
N GLY A 111 -0.03 3.70 -2.83
CA GLY A 111 1.17 3.27 -2.11
C GLY A 111 0.86 2.80 -0.70
N ARG A 112 0.06 3.59 0.04
CA ARG A 112 -0.31 3.32 1.44
C ARG A 112 -1.17 2.08 1.58
N SER A 113 -2.22 1.95 0.75
CA SER A 113 -3.10 0.77 0.81
C SER A 113 -2.39 -0.51 0.36
N THR A 114 -1.52 -0.43 -0.66
CA THR A 114 -0.83 -1.61 -1.19
C THR A 114 0.29 -2.09 -0.26
N ARG A 115 0.96 -1.20 0.49
CA ARG A 115 1.93 -1.60 1.53
C ARG A 115 1.25 -2.35 2.69
N ILE A 116 0.07 -1.90 3.14
CA ILE A 116 -0.72 -2.66 4.14
C ILE A 116 -1.10 -4.04 3.58
N ARG A 117 -1.57 -4.11 2.32
CA ARG A 117 -1.87 -5.39 1.67
C ARG A 117 -0.65 -6.30 1.59
N LEU A 118 0.53 -5.77 1.28
CA LEU A 118 1.78 -6.53 1.26
C LEU A 118 2.05 -7.17 2.62
N ASP A 119 2.00 -6.39 3.71
CA ASP A 119 2.22 -6.93 5.06
C ASP A 119 1.19 -7.99 5.46
N MET A 120 -0.08 -7.84 5.03
CA MET A 120 -1.10 -8.87 5.27
C MET A 120 -0.74 -10.19 4.57
N ILE A 121 -0.27 -10.14 3.32
CA ILE A 121 0.15 -11.35 2.58
C ILE A 121 1.39 -11.96 3.25
N LEU A 122 2.41 -11.16 3.58
CA LEU A 122 3.61 -11.64 4.25
C LEU A 122 3.29 -12.27 5.62
N LYS A 123 2.39 -11.65 6.40
CA LYS A 123 1.98 -12.13 7.72
C LYS A 123 1.28 -13.48 7.61
N GLU A 124 0.37 -13.61 6.65
CA GLU A 124 -0.42 -14.83 6.47
C GLU A 124 0.41 -15.98 5.90
N ARG A 125 1.26 -15.71 4.90
CA ARG A 125 1.97 -16.76 4.15
C ARG A 125 3.28 -17.18 4.79
N ILE A 126 4.04 -16.23 5.34
CA ILE A 126 5.40 -16.48 5.85
C ILE A 126 5.63 -16.00 7.28
N ARG A 127 4.57 -15.57 8.00
CA ARG A 127 4.62 -15.13 9.41
C ARG A 127 5.61 -14.00 9.67
N LYS A 128 5.75 -13.09 8.69
CA LYS A 128 6.61 -11.89 8.81
C LYS A 128 5.89 -10.65 8.31
N VAL A 129 6.35 -9.48 8.72
CA VAL A 129 5.96 -8.17 8.16
C VAL A 129 7.22 -7.34 7.89
N VAL A 130 7.09 -6.25 7.13
CA VAL A 130 8.20 -5.33 6.88
C VAL A 130 8.29 -4.32 8.04
N ASP A 131 9.48 -4.19 8.62
CA ASP A 131 9.82 -3.11 9.56
C ASP A 131 10.06 -1.82 8.77
N TRP A 132 8.98 -1.19 8.30
CA TRP A 132 9.05 -0.04 7.40
C TRP A 132 9.84 1.12 7.99
N GLU A 133 9.83 1.32 9.32
CA GLU A 133 10.57 2.40 10.01
C GLU A 133 12.06 2.37 9.67
N LYS A 134 12.63 1.18 9.45
CA LYS A 134 14.06 0.99 9.12
C LYS A 134 14.40 1.26 7.66
N ILE A 135 13.40 1.39 6.79
CA ILE A 135 13.60 1.62 5.37
C ILE A 135 13.62 3.13 5.10
N ASN A 136 14.71 3.61 4.48
CA ASN A 136 14.81 5.00 4.08
C ASN A 136 13.84 5.30 2.91
N LYS A 137 13.20 6.49 2.95
CA LYS A 137 12.29 6.96 1.90
C LYS A 137 12.93 6.95 0.51
N PHE A 138 14.15 7.47 0.39
CA PHE A 138 14.83 7.58 -0.90
C PHE A 138 15.13 6.20 -1.48
N ASP A 139 15.70 5.30 -0.66
CA ASP A 139 16.05 3.93 -1.08
C ASP A 139 14.80 3.16 -1.52
N TYR A 140 13.70 3.26 -0.75
CA TYR A 140 12.44 2.64 -1.12
C TYR A 140 11.88 3.18 -2.44
N LEU A 141 11.83 4.50 -2.61
CA LEU A 141 11.29 5.10 -3.84
C LEU A 141 12.15 4.76 -5.08
N GLN A 142 13.48 4.72 -4.94
CA GLN A 142 14.39 4.30 -6.01
C GLN A 142 14.22 2.82 -6.36
N ALA A 143 14.10 1.94 -5.36
CA ALA A 143 13.84 0.53 -5.57
C ALA A 143 12.49 0.28 -6.26
N MET A 144 11.44 1.01 -5.86
CA MET A 144 10.12 0.93 -6.50
C MET A 144 10.15 1.43 -7.95
N GLU A 145 10.90 2.49 -8.26
CA GLU A 145 11.05 3.02 -9.63
C GLU A 145 11.71 2.00 -10.56
N ARG A 146 12.68 1.23 -10.06
CA ARG A 146 13.39 0.18 -10.82
C ARG A 146 12.62 -1.14 -10.91
N SER A 147 11.73 -1.40 -9.97
CA SER A 147 11.04 -2.69 -9.83
C SER A 147 10.32 -3.22 -11.08
N PRO A 148 9.77 -2.41 -12.00
CA PRO A 148 9.17 -2.92 -13.25
C PRO A 148 10.19 -3.52 -14.23
N ILE A 149 11.48 -3.19 -14.09
CA ILE A 149 12.56 -3.69 -14.92
C ILE A 149 13.33 -4.79 -14.19
N ASN A 150 13.63 -4.56 -12.91
CA ASN A 150 14.33 -5.50 -12.04
C ASN A 150 13.96 -5.23 -10.58
N ASP A 151 13.34 -6.23 -9.95
CA ASP A 151 12.84 -6.15 -8.57
C ASP A 151 13.90 -6.51 -7.51
N LEU A 152 15.13 -6.87 -7.89
CA LEU A 152 16.16 -7.35 -6.97
C LEU A 152 16.45 -6.35 -5.85
N GLU A 153 16.59 -5.06 -6.18
CA GLU A 153 16.86 -4.00 -5.21
C GLU A 153 15.74 -3.89 -4.17
N LEU A 154 14.48 -3.97 -4.64
CA LEU A 154 13.31 -3.98 -3.77
C LEU A 154 13.26 -5.24 -2.89
N ARG A 155 13.48 -6.43 -3.48
CA ARG A 155 13.53 -7.70 -2.73
C ARG A 155 14.60 -7.69 -1.65
N THR A 156 15.81 -7.21 -1.96
CA THR A 156 16.88 -7.09 -0.97
C THR A 156 16.52 -6.11 0.14
N LEU A 157 15.97 -4.94 -0.21
CA LEU A 157 15.59 -3.91 0.77
C LEU A 157 14.50 -4.41 1.72
N LEU A 158 13.43 -4.99 1.18
CA LEU A 158 12.33 -5.55 1.98
C LEU A 158 12.79 -6.76 2.79
N GLY A 159 13.53 -7.68 2.17
CA GLY A 159 14.00 -8.92 2.78
C GLY A 159 14.91 -8.69 4.00
N ASN A 160 15.81 -7.71 3.90
CA ASN A 160 16.70 -7.32 5.00
C ASN A 160 15.97 -6.65 6.19
N ASN A 161 14.72 -6.22 5.98
CA ASN A 161 13.90 -5.53 6.98
C ASN A 161 12.64 -6.32 7.35
N LEU A 162 12.59 -7.63 7.08
CA LEU A 162 11.53 -8.49 7.58
C LEU A 162 11.70 -8.77 9.08
N THR A 163 10.57 -8.85 9.79
CA THR A 163 10.50 -9.17 11.22
C THR A 163 9.38 -10.15 11.49
N ASP A 164 9.53 -10.99 12.52
CA ASP A 164 8.50 -11.91 13.02
C ASP A 164 7.59 -11.28 14.09
N ARG A 165 7.85 -10.02 14.47
CA ARG A 165 7.04 -9.20 15.39
C ARG A 165 5.70 -8.73 14.76
N ILE A 166 4.92 -9.67 14.23
CA ILE A 166 3.71 -9.44 13.42
C ILE A 166 2.48 -8.90 14.19
N GLU A 167 2.53 -8.90 15.53
CA GLU A 167 1.50 -8.34 16.42
C GLU A 167 2.02 -7.13 17.24
N ASP A 168 3.26 -6.70 17.00
CA ASP A 168 3.87 -5.57 17.72
C ASP A 168 3.22 -4.26 17.26
N ARG A 169 2.41 -3.68 18.15
CA ARG A 169 1.65 -2.46 17.87
C ARG A 169 2.53 -1.26 17.61
N GLU A 170 3.66 -1.14 18.29
CA GLU A 170 4.58 -0.02 18.10
C GLU A 170 5.19 -0.10 16.70
N LEU A 171 5.66 -1.30 16.31
CA LEU A 171 6.19 -1.55 14.97
C LEU A 171 5.17 -1.22 13.87
N ILE A 172 3.94 -1.68 14.03
CA ILE A 172 2.85 -1.41 13.07
C ILE A 172 2.60 0.10 12.95
N PHE A 173 2.50 0.82 14.06
CA PHE A 173 2.17 2.26 14.02
C PHE A 173 3.30 3.11 13.46
N LYS A 174 4.55 2.82 13.83
CA LYS A 174 5.71 3.50 13.25
C LYS A 174 5.86 3.16 11.78
N GLY A 175 5.53 1.93 11.38
CA GLY A 175 5.48 1.53 9.97
C GLY A 175 4.41 2.28 9.18
N ILE A 176 3.21 2.46 9.75
CA ILE A 176 2.16 3.30 9.15
C ILE A 176 2.65 4.75 9.00
N GLU A 177 3.24 5.34 10.03
CA GLU A 177 3.78 6.71 9.97
C GLU A 177 4.84 6.86 8.87
N GLN A 178 5.78 5.92 8.77
CA GLN A 178 6.80 5.90 7.74
C GLN A 178 6.20 5.71 6.33
N SER A 179 5.18 4.85 6.21
CA SER A 179 4.43 4.65 4.96
C SER A 179 3.75 5.93 4.47
N TYR A 180 3.26 6.79 5.37
CA TYR A 180 2.71 8.11 5.01
C TYR A 180 3.82 9.12 4.69
N PHE A 181 4.95 9.04 5.39
CA PHE A 181 6.12 9.87 5.11
C PHE A 181 6.68 9.64 3.70
N TYR A 182 6.62 8.42 3.17
CA TYR A 182 6.96 8.14 1.77
C TYR A 182 6.12 8.96 0.78
N GLU A 183 4.86 9.23 1.10
CA GLU A 183 3.96 10.03 0.27
C GLU A 183 4.03 11.53 0.55
N GLY A 184 4.82 11.97 1.54
CA GLY A 184 5.09 13.37 1.84
C GLY A 184 4.41 13.93 3.10
N TYR A 185 3.62 13.12 3.80
CA TYR A 185 3.02 13.50 5.08
C TYR A 185 3.92 13.08 6.26
N ASP A 186 4.44 14.04 7.01
CA ASP A 186 5.32 13.78 8.16
C ASP A 186 4.57 13.98 9.48
N ALA A 187 4.10 12.89 10.08
CA ALA A 187 3.36 12.90 11.35
C ALA A 187 4.24 13.24 12.57
N ARG A 188 5.56 13.30 12.41
CA ARG A 188 6.54 13.54 13.48
C ARG A 188 6.85 15.04 13.68
N LYS A 189 6.29 15.90 12.83
CA LYS A 189 6.45 17.36 12.88
C LYS A 189 5.27 18.05 13.55
#